data_AF-A0A1G5JK90-F1
#
_entry.id   AF-A0A1G5JK90-F1
#
_cell.length_a   1.000
_cell.length_b   1.000
_cell.length_c   1.000
_cell.angle_alpha   90.00
_cell.angle_beta   90.00
_cell.angle_gamma   90.00
#
_symmetry.space_group_name_H-M   'P 1'
#
loop_
_entity.id
_entity.type
_entity.pdbx_description
1 polymer ?
#
loop_
_entity_poly.entity_id
_entity_poly.type
_entity_poly.pdbx_seq_one_letter_code
_entity_poly.pdbx_strand_id
1 'polypeptide(L)'
;MRTYFVFQAVNMPGLRGYTDEPRASILPSEYGPWIQAREIGPGEEWNLDVSRAVVAAGILENGFYLSGPINQAPPRPVIESDRVEGTAVYGSNNEQIGTIKRLIIEKVSGRVLYVDVTFGGLFGLGVHHHTIPWDKLTYDKELEGYHTDITEEQLRGAPAFADERRDKLDRDSDREMQNYWLNRP
;
A
#
# COMPACT_ATOMS: atom_id res chain seq x y z
N MET A 1 9.68 -13.19 -24.59
CA MET A 1 10.44 -13.46 -23.35
C MET A 1 11.56 -12.41 -23.26
N ARG A 2 11.82 -11.84 -22.08
CA ARG A 2 12.77 -10.73 -21.88
C ARG A 2 14.12 -11.25 -21.35
N THR A 3 15.20 -10.58 -21.72
CA THR A 3 16.54 -10.72 -21.11
C THR A 3 16.58 -9.90 -19.82
N TYR A 4 17.24 -10.42 -18.79
CA TYR A 4 17.46 -9.71 -17.53
C TYR A 4 18.95 -9.51 -17.28
N PHE A 5 19.33 -8.35 -16.77
CA PHE A 5 20.70 -8.04 -16.36
C PHE A 5 20.74 -7.91 -14.85
N VAL A 6 21.66 -8.65 -14.23
CA VAL A 6 21.90 -8.66 -12.79
C VAL A 6 23.18 -7.88 -12.50
N PHE A 7 23.07 -6.93 -11.60
CA PHE A 7 24.16 -6.10 -11.12
C PHE A 7 24.40 -6.34 -9.63
N GLN A 8 25.65 -6.28 -9.22
CA GLN A 8 26.07 -6.40 -7.83
C GLN A 8 26.59 -5.04 -7.35
N ALA A 9 26.11 -4.58 -6.19
CA ALA A 9 26.66 -3.39 -5.55
C ALA A 9 28.06 -3.69 -4.99
N VAL A 10 29.04 -2.86 -5.32
CA VAL A 10 30.44 -3.02 -4.87
C VAL A 10 30.55 -2.83 -3.36
N ASN A 11 29.86 -1.81 -2.84
CA ASN A 11 29.93 -1.44 -1.42
C ASN A 11 28.98 -2.28 -0.55
N MET A 12 28.10 -3.07 -1.16
CA MET A 12 27.14 -3.94 -0.47
C MET A 12 27.04 -5.29 -1.20
N PRO A 13 27.92 -6.26 -0.89
CA PRO A 13 27.94 -7.57 -1.55
C PRO A 13 26.65 -8.39 -1.42
N GLY A 14 25.78 -8.05 -0.46
CA GLY A 14 24.45 -8.66 -0.33
C GLY A 14 23.38 -8.04 -1.22
N LEU A 15 23.66 -6.92 -1.90
CA LEU A 15 22.68 -6.16 -2.68
C LEU A 15 22.84 -6.35 -4.19
N ARG A 16 21.80 -6.88 -4.81
CA ARG A 16 21.69 -7.09 -6.26
C ARG A 16 20.63 -6.18 -6.86
N GLY A 17 20.94 -5.62 -8.01
CA GLY A 17 20.00 -4.90 -8.87
C GLY A 17 19.66 -5.74 -10.10
N TYR A 18 18.39 -5.69 -10.52
CA TYR A 18 17.87 -6.41 -11.67
C TYR A 18 17.20 -5.42 -12.61
N THR A 19 17.46 -5.55 -13.91
CA THR A 19 16.95 -4.64 -14.95
C THR A 19 16.66 -5.43 -16.23
N ASP A 20 15.92 -4.84 -17.17
CA ASP A 20 15.79 -5.35 -18.54
C ASP A 20 16.63 -4.55 -19.57
N GLU A 21 17.49 -3.64 -19.08
CA GLU A 21 18.48 -2.91 -19.87
C GLU A 21 19.92 -3.26 -19.46
N PRO A 22 20.89 -3.28 -20.40
CA PRO A 22 22.29 -3.59 -20.10
C PRO A 22 23.03 -2.44 -19.38
N ARG A 23 22.32 -1.46 -18.80
CA ARG A 23 22.91 -0.24 -18.25
C ARG A 23 22.63 -0.12 -16.76
N ALA A 24 23.70 -0.03 -15.97
CA ALA A 24 23.60 0.23 -14.54
C ALA A 24 23.10 1.65 -14.19
N SER A 25 23.03 2.57 -15.15
CA SER A 25 22.60 3.96 -14.92
C SER A 25 21.15 4.10 -14.44
N ILE A 26 20.33 3.06 -14.65
CA ILE A 26 18.95 3.01 -14.13
C ILE A 26 18.88 2.57 -12.66
N LEU A 27 19.95 1.98 -12.13
CA LEU A 27 20.02 1.59 -10.73
C LEU A 27 20.33 2.81 -9.85
N PRO A 28 19.80 2.86 -8.62
CA PRO A 28 20.04 4.00 -7.74
C PRO A 28 21.53 4.17 -7.44
N SER A 29 22.03 5.39 -7.64
CA SER A 29 23.45 5.69 -7.47
C SER A 29 23.91 5.63 -6.01
N GLU A 30 22.99 5.83 -5.05
CA GLU A 30 23.31 5.79 -3.61
C GLU A 30 23.76 4.41 -3.13
N TYR A 31 23.37 3.35 -3.85
CA TYR A 31 23.75 1.98 -3.54
C TYR A 31 24.89 1.47 -4.43
N GLY A 32 25.32 2.29 -5.39
CA GLY A 32 26.45 2.00 -6.27
C GLY A 32 27.81 2.15 -5.57
N PRO A 33 28.91 1.95 -6.32
CA PRO A 33 28.95 1.62 -7.74
C PRO A 33 28.47 0.18 -8.01
N TRP A 34 27.96 -0.04 -9.22
CA TRP A 34 27.37 -1.30 -9.67
C TRP A 34 28.25 -2.01 -10.69
N ILE A 35 28.38 -3.32 -10.58
CA ILE A 35 29.10 -4.16 -11.54
C ILE A 35 28.12 -5.20 -12.11
N GLN A 36 28.07 -5.35 -13.43
CA GLN A 36 27.27 -6.40 -14.06
C GLN A 36 27.82 -7.76 -13.64
N ALA A 37 26.99 -8.55 -12.97
CA ALA A 37 27.34 -9.87 -12.46
C ALA A 37 26.89 -10.98 -13.41
N ARG A 38 25.70 -10.83 -14.03
CA ARG A 38 25.12 -11.86 -14.89
C ARG A 38 24.13 -11.27 -15.90
N GLU A 39 24.06 -11.89 -17.07
CA GLU A 39 22.96 -11.73 -18.03
C GLU A 39 22.16 -13.03 -18.04
N ILE A 40 20.82 -12.92 -18.06
CA ILE A 40 19.91 -14.07 -18.07
C ILE A 40 19.06 -13.98 -19.33
N GLY A 41 19.27 -14.95 -20.23
CA GLY A 41 18.58 -15.00 -21.50
C GLY A 41 17.07 -15.32 -21.38
N PRO A 42 16.27 -15.04 -22.42
CA PRO A 42 14.82 -15.23 -22.41
C PRO A 42 14.37 -16.67 -22.11
N GLY A 43 15.15 -17.67 -22.54
CA GLY A 43 14.92 -19.10 -22.33
C GLY A 43 15.88 -19.76 -21.35
N GLU A 44 16.71 -18.98 -20.65
CA GLU A 44 17.59 -19.50 -19.61
C GLU A 44 16.79 -19.85 -18.35
N GLU A 45 17.21 -20.92 -17.67
CA GLU A 45 16.59 -21.34 -16.43
C GLU A 45 16.81 -20.29 -15.33
N TRP A 46 15.74 -19.95 -14.62
CA TRP A 46 15.77 -18.94 -13.59
C TRP A 46 16.30 -19.53 -12.27
N ASN A 47 17.62 -19.44 -12.10
CA ASN A 47 18.33 -19.95 -10.92
C ASN A 47 18.80 -18.79 -10.03
N LEU A 48 17.83 -18.11 -9.41
CA LEU A 48 18.05 -17.00 -8.49
C LEU A 48 17.15 -17.12 -7.26
N ASP A 49 17.62 -16.57 -6.15
CA ASP A 49 16.98 -16.59 -4.84
C ASP A 49 15.64 -15.81 -4.81
N VAL A 50 15.41 -14.93 -5.79
CA VAL A 50 14.19 -14.15 -5.97
C VAL A 50 13.40 -14.66 -7.17
N SER A 51 12.07 -14.70 -7.10
CA SER A 51 11.22 -15.13 -8.22
C SER A 51 11.29 -14.20 -9.44
N ARG A 52 11.27 -14.80 -10.65
CA ARG A 52 11.21 -14.08 -11.93
C ARG A 52 10.02 -13.13 -12.01
N ALA A 53 8.87 -13.53 -11.46
CA ALA A 53 7.66 -12.71 -11.48
C ALA A 53 7.82 -11.44 -10.63
N VAL A 54 8.46 -11.56 -9.46
CA VAL A 54 8.73 -10.44 -8.56
C VAL A 54 9.70 -9.45 -9.21
N VAL A 55 10.78 -9.96 -9.82
CA VAL A 55 11.73 -9.12 -10.57
C VAL A 55 11.04 -8.40 -11.73
N ALA A 56 10.21 -9.13 -12.50
CA ALA A 56 9.47 -8.54 -13.62
C ALA A 56 8.51 -7.44 -13.17
N ALA A 57 7.74 -7.67 -12.10
CA ALA A 57 6.84 -6.66 -11.53
C ALA A 57 7.60 -5.41 -11.07
N GLY A 58 8.72 -5.60 -10.35
CA GLY A 58 9.56 -4.49 -9.90
C GLY A 58 10.15 -3.66 -11.03
N ILE A 59 10.60 -4.30 -12.11
CA ILE A 59 11.10 -3.61 -13.31
C ILE A 59 9.98 -2.87 -14.04
N LEU A 60 8.80 -3.47 -14.19
CA LEU A 60 7.64 -2.81 -14.81
C LEU A 60 7.23 -1.56 -14.03
N GLU A 61 7.33 -1.61 -12.70
CA GLU A 61 7.11 -0.45 -11.85
C GLU A 61 8.23 0.59 -11.98
N ASN A 62 9.47 0.21 -11.66
CA ASN A 62 10.50 1.17 -11.27
C ASN A 62 11.65 1.26 -12.28
N GLY A 63 11.58 0.49 -13.37
CA GLY A 63 12.70 0.27 -14.31
C GLY A 63 13.78 -0.67 -13.77
N PHE A 64 13.75 -0.99 -12.48
CA PHE A 64 14.67 -1.93 -11.83
C PHE A 64 14.01 -2.62 -10.63
N TYR A 65 14.63 -3.70 -10.15
CA TYR A 65 14.30 -4.34 -8.89
C TYR A 65 15.56 -4.50 -8.04
N LEU A 66 15.47 -4.31 -6.72
CA LEU A 66 16.59 -4.52 -5.80
C LEU A 66 16.29 -5.68 -4.85
N SER A 67 17.26 -6.57 -4.66
CA SER A 67 17.21 -7.68 -3.70
C SER A 67 18.44 -7.65 -2.81
N GLY A 68 18.26 -7.64 -1.50
CA GLY A 68 19.36 -7.62 -0.54
C GLY A 68 19.02 -6.89 0.75
N PRO A 69 20.02 -6.63 1.62
CA PRO A 69 19.87 -5.97 2.91
C PRO A 69 19.73 -4.45 2.77
N ILE A 70 18.95 -4.01 1.77
CA ILE A 70 18.46 -2.64 1.78
C ILE A 70 17.34 -2.59 2.80
N ASN A 71 17.42 -1.64 3.73
CA ASN A 71 16.23 -1.21 4.45
C ASN A 71 15.29 -0.69 3.36
N GLN A 72 14.39 -1.55 2.87
CA GLN A 72 13.41 -1.17 1.86
C GLN A 72 12.69 0.05 2.41
N ALA A 73 12.94 1.22 1.82
CA ALA A 73 11.86 2.20 1.75
C ALA A 73 10.66 1.43 1.19
N PRO A 74 9.48 1.52 1.82
CA PRO A 74 8.35 0.66 1.53
C PRO A 74 8.03 0.66 0.02
N PRO A 75 7.47 -0.45 -0.51
CA PRO A 75 7.27 -0.68 -1.94
C PRO A 75 6.47 0.46 -2.54
N ARG A 76 7.17 1.43 -3.14
CA ARG A 76 6.68 2.77 -3.48
C ARG A 76 5.93 3.44 -2.31
N PRO A 77 6.31 4.65 -1.86
CA PRO A 77 5.51 5.38 -0.86
C PRO A 77 4.14 5.83 -1.42
N VAL A 78 3.74 5.34 -2.59
CA VAL A 78 2.52 5.64 -3.29
C VAL A 78 1.82 4.35 -3.64
N ILE A 79 0.57 4.24 -3.20
CA ILE A 79 -0.37 3.22 -3.65
C ILE A 79 -1.38 3.93 -4.56
N GLU A 80 -1.65 3.34 -5.72
CA GLU A 80 -2.69 3.84 -6.61
C GLU A 80 -4.06 3.70 -5.91
N SER A 81 -4.93 4.70 -6.05
CA SER A 81 -6.19 4.74 -5.28
C SER A 81 -7.09 3.53 -5.55
N ASP A 82 -7.09 3.04 -6.79
CA ASP A 82 -7.84 1.85 -7.23
C ASP A 82 -7.33 0.55 -6.57
N ARG A 83 -6.08 0.52 -6.11
CA ARG A 83 -5.53 -0.58 -5.31
C ARG A 83 -5.86 -0.48 -3.83
N VAL A 84 -6.28 0.70 -3.34
CA VAL A 84 -6.74 0.87 -1.95
C VAL A 84 -8.23 0.52 -1.84
N GLU A 85 -9.01 0.95 -2.82
CA GLU A 85 -10.42 0.58 -2.94
C GLU A 85 -10.59 -0.94 -3.09
N GLY A 86 -11.59 -1.51 -2.43
CA GLY A 86 -11.82 -2.95 -2.42
C GLY A 86 -10.93 -3.74 -1.46
N THR A 87 -9.96 -3.11 -0.79
CA THR A 87 -9.08 -3.79 0.17
C THR A 87 -9.82 -4.10 1.47
N ALA A 88 -9.60 -5.29 2.02
CA ALA A 88 -10.20 -5.73 3.28
C ALA A 88 -9.69 -4.92 4.47
N VAL A 89 -10.59 -4.67 5.43
CA VAL A 89 -10.27 -4.08 6.73
C VAL A 89 -10.51 -5.14 7.81
N TYR A 90 -9.50 -5.34 8.66
CA TYR A 90 -9.48 -6.30 9.75
C TYR A 90 -9.49 -5.58 11.10
N GLY A 91 -10.25 -6.11 12.06
CA GLY A 91 -10.22 -5.66 13.45
C GLY A 91 -9.10 -6.32 14.26
N SER A 92 -8.96 -5.93 15.53
CA SER A 92 -7.90 -6.38 16.46
C SER A 92 -7.81 -7.90 16.70
N ASN A 93 -8.80 -8.69 16.29
CA ASN A 93 -8.81 -10.15 16.38
C ASN A 93 -8.53 -10.84 15.03
N ASN A 94 -8.02 -10.09 14.05
CA ASN A 94 -7.77 -10.52 12.67
C ASN A 94 -9.04 -10.98 11.91
N GLU A 95 -10.23 -10.60 12.37
CA GLU A 95 -11.45 -10.84 11.62
C GLU A 95 -11.71 -9.73 10.60
N GLN A 96 -12.15 -10.09 9.39
CA GLN A 96 -12.52 -9.09 8.39
C GLN A 96 -13.84 -8.43 8.81
N ILE A 97 -13.77 -7.13 9.08
CA ILE A 97 -14.92 -6.33 9.53
C ILE A 97 -15.53 -5.51 8.38
N GLY A 98 -14.79 -5.28 7.30
CA GLY A 98 -15.29 -4.52 6.17
C GLY A 98 -14.35 -4.45 4.98
N THR A 99 -14.66 -3.53 4.08
CA THR A 99 -13.92 -3.28 2.85
C THR A 99 -13.87 -1.79 2.56
N ILE A 100 -12.71 -1.28 2.14
CA ILE A 100 -12.55 0.11 1.72
C ILE A 100 -13.38 0.40 0.47
N LYS A 101 -14.25 1.42 0.54
CA LYS A 101 -15.06 1.88 -0.59
C LYS A 101 -14.39 2.99 -1.38
N ARG A 102 -13.83 4.00 -0.70
CA ARG A 102 -13.21 5.18 -1.30
C ARG A 102 -12.35 5.95 -0.28
N LEU A 103 -11.44 6.77 -0.80
CA LEU A 103 -10.64 7.72 -0.01
C LEU A 103 -11.25 9.12 -0.03
N ILE A 104 -11.18 9.81 1.11
CA ILE A 104 -11.53 11.23 1.23
C ILE A 104 -10.22 12.02 1.28
N ILE A 105 -9.97 12.79 0.22
CA ILE A 105 -8.72 13.51 0.01
C ILE A 105 -8.95 15.02 0.15
N GLU A 106 -8.13 15.68 0.94
CA GLU A 106 -8.13 17.14 1.03
C GLU A 106 -7.71 17.74 -0.32
N LYS A 107 -8.62 18.48 -0.97
CA LYS A 107 -8.44 19.01 -2.33
C LYS A 107 -7.16 19.84 -2.53
N VAL A 108 -6.73 20.60 -1.51
CA VAL A 108 -5.60 21.54 -1.65
C VAL A 108 -4.26 20.87 -1.38
N SER A 109 -4.14 20.10 -0.28
CA SER A 109 -2.87 19.44 0.07
C SER A 109 -2.66 18.10 -0.62
N GLY A 110 -3.72 17.46 -1.11
CA GLY A 110 -3.69 16.10 -1.64
C GLY A 110 -3.56 15.01 -0.56
N ARG A 111 -3.66 15.35 0.73
CA ARG A 111 -3.57 14.37 1.82
C ARG A 111 -4.87 13.57 1.94
N VAL A 112 -4.74 12.26 2.14
CA VAL A 112 -5.85 11.40 2.54
C VAL A 112 -6.18 11.72 3.99
N LEU A 113 -7.40 12.22 4.24
CA LEU A 113 -7.86 12.54 5.60
C LEU A 113 -8.60 11.34 6.20
N TYR A 114 -9.49 10.76 5.40
CA TYR A 114 -10.37 9.70 5.85
C TYR A 114 -10.54 8.63 4.76
N VAL A 115 -11.08 7.50 5.18
CA VAL A 115 -11.47 6.39 4.33
C VAL A 115 -12.89 5.98 4.67
N ASP A 116 -13.70 5.80 3.63
CA ASP A 116 -15.05 5.27 3.76
C ASP A 116 -14.99 3.75 3.67
N VAL A 117 -15.40 3.09 4.74
CA VAL A 117 -15.37 1.63 4.86
C VAL A 117 -16.80 1.12 4.89
N THR A 118 -17.06 0.14 4.05
CA THR A 118 -18.32 -0.60 4.05
C THR A 118 -18.19 -1.76 5.01
N PHE A 119 -19.01 -1.74 6.06
CA PHE A 119 -19.13 -2.81 7.04
C PHE A 119 -20.36 -3.65 6.67
N GLY A 120 -20.15 -4.94 6.38
CA GLY A 120 -21.22 -5.90 6.12
C GLY A 120 -20.84 -7.04 5.16
N GLY A 121 -21.13 -8.29 5.56
CA GLY A 121 -21.04 -9.44 4.63
C GLY A 121 -20.70 -10.82 5.20
N LEU A 122 -21.31 -11.26 6.31
CA LEU A 122 -21.49 -12.70 6.66
C LEU A 122 -22.66 -12.97 7.64
N PHE A 123 -23.25 -11.94 8.28
CA PHE A 123 -24.33 -12.10 9.28
C PHE A 123 -25.64 -11.29 9.02
N GLY A 124 -25.90 -10.84 7.79
CA GLY A 124 -27.28 -10.51 7.37
C GLY A 124 -28.01 -9.33 8.04
N LEU A 125 -27.33 -8.34 8.60
CA LEU A 125 -27.95 -7.12 9.15
C LEU A 125 -27.30 -5.84 8.59
N GLY A 126 -27.86 -5.31 7.49
CA GLY A 126 -27.56 -3.97 6.99
C GLY A 126 -26.16 -3.79 6.36
N VAL A 127 -26.06 -2.91 5.37
CA VAL A 127 -24.79 -2.35 4.92
C VAL A 127 -24.62 -1.02 5.65
N HIS A 128 -23.59 -0.91 6.48
CA HIS A 128 -23.29 0.33 7.19
C HIS A 128 -22.00 0.94 6.61
N HIS A 129 -22.06 2.23 6.27
CA HIS A 129 -20.91 3.00 5.83
C HIS A 129 -20.37 3.79 7.02
N HIS A 130 -19.09 3.61 7.35
CA HIS A 130 -18.43 4.41 8.36
C HIS A 130 -17.16 5.03 7.79
N THR A 131 -16.98 6.31 8.08
CA THR A 131 -15.78 7.06 7.73
C THR A 131 -14.83 7.05 8.91
N ILE A 132 -13.62 6.56 8.68
CA ILE A 132 -12.57 6.46 9.69
C ILE A 132 -11.35 7.28 9.25
N PRO A 133 -10.56 7.83 10.19
CA PRO A 133 -9.31 8.50 9.87
C PRO A 133 -8.33 7.55 9.20
N TRP A 134 -7.63 8.04 8.18
CA TRP A 134 -6.63 7.23 7.47
C TRP A 134 -5.49 6.77 8.38
N ASP A 135 -5.10 7.60 9.35
CA ASP A 135 -4.02 7.31 10.31
C ASP A 135 -4.39 6.25 11.37
N LYS A 136 -5.66 5.82 11.42
CA LYS A 136 -6.13 4.70 12.24
C LYS A 136 -6.09 3.35 11.49
N LEU A 137 -5.62 3.33 10.23
CA LEU A 137 -5.37 2.12 9.46
C LEU A 137 -3.88 1.85 9.34
N THR A 138 -3.49 0.59 9.52
CA THR A 138 -2.13 0.11 9.25
C THR A 138 -2.19 -1.00 8.21
N TYR A 139 -1.38 -0.92 7.15
CA TYR A 139 -1.33 -2.00 6.17
C TYR A 139 -0.58 -3.21 6.73
N ASP A 140 -1.24 -4.36 6.76
CA ASP A 140 -0.69 -5.65 7.13
C ASP A 140 -0.33 -6.43 5.86
N LYS A 141 0.96 -6.79 5.74
CA LYS A 141 1.49 -7.51 4.57
C LYS A 141 1.09 -8.99 4.55
N GLU A 142 0.83 -9.60 5.70
CA GLU A 142 0.45 -11.01 5.79
C GLU A 142 -1.02 -11.20 5.41
N LEU A 143 -1.87 -10.23 5.75
CA LEU A 143 -3.29 -10.23 5.41
C LEU A 143 -3.59 -9.60 4.05
N GLU A 144 -2.59 -8.99 3.41
CA GLU A 144 -2.74 -8.16 2.21
C GLU A 144 -3.86 -7.10 2.35
N GLY A 145 -4.05 -6.57 3.56
CA GLY A 145 -5.16 -5.68 3.90
C GLY A 145 -4.84 -4.70 5.02
N TYR A 146 -5.83 -3.91 5.44
CA TYR A 146 -5.65 -2.90 6.49
C TYR A 146 -6.15 -3.40 7.83
N HIS A 147 -5.36 -3.22 8.88
CA HIS A 147 -5.72 -3.50 10.27
C HIS A 147 -6.12 -2.20 10.99
N THR A 148 -7.10 -2.30 11.89
CA THR A 148 -7.54 -1.21 12.76
C THR A 148 -7.81 -1.70 14.17
N ASP A 149 -7.52 -0.85 15.16
CA ASP A 149 -7.88 -1.08 16.57
C ASP A 149 -9.24 -0.46 16.93
N ILE A 150 -9.97 0.06 15.94
CA ILE A 150 -11.28 0.65 16.15
C ILE A 150 -12.30 -0.46 16.46
N THR A 151 -12.99 -0.36 17.59
CA THR A 151 -14.02 -1.33 18.01
C THR A 151 -15.38 -1.06 17.35
N GLU A 152 -16.25 -2.07 17.31
CA GLU A 152 -17.62 -1.92 16.81
C GLU A 152 -18.40 -0.83 17.58
N GLU A 153 -18.20 -0.70 18.89
CA GLU A 153 -18.79 0.37 19.71
C GLU A 153 -18.33 1.77 19.28
N GLN A 154 -17.06 1.91 18.90
CA GLN A 154 -16.52 3.17 18.39
C GLN A 154 -17.10 3.48 17.00
N LEU A 155 -17.25 2.49 16.12
CA LEU A 155 -17.91 2.67 14.82
C LEU A 155 -19.38 3.08 14.98
N ARG A 156 -20.14 2.40 15.85
CA ARG A 156 -21.56 2.71 16.11
C ARG A 156 -21.77 4.10 16.71
N GLY A 157 -20.81 4.59 17.49
CA GLY A 157 -20.86 5.92 18.08
C GLY A 157 -20.30 7.03 17.19
N ALA A 158 -19.70 6.69 16.05
CA ALA A 158 -19.07 7.66 15.17
C ALA A 158 -20.14 8.53 14.48
N PRO A 159 -19.88 9.85 14.32
CA PRO A 159 -20.72 10.69 13.49
C PRO A 159 -20.82 10.10 12.07
N ALA A 160 -21.98 10.19 11.44
CA ALA A 160 -22.09 9.86 10.03
C ALA A 160 -21.40 10.96 9.21
N PHE A 161 -20.46 10.58 8.34
CA PHE A 161 -19.98 11.51 7.30
C PHE A 161 -21.15 11.79 6.37
N ALA A 162 -21.31 13.04 5.95
CA ALA A 162 -22.50 13.53 5.25
C ALA A 162 -23.02 12.49 4.22
N ASP A 163 -24.24 12.02 4.45
CA ASP A 163 -24.98 11.05 3.62
C ASP A 163 -24.81 11.42 2.14
N GLU A 164 -24.72 10.43 1.25
CA GLU A 164 -24.50 10.58 -0.21
C GLU A 164 -25.57 11.47 -0.89
N ARG A 165 -26.60 11.88 -0.14
CA ARG A 165 -27.67 12.80 -0.53
C ARG A 165 -27.40 14.29 -0.24
N ARG A 166 -26.26 14.67 0.34
CA ARG A 166 -25.91 16.10 0.55
C ARG A 166 -24.49 16.40 0.10
N ASP A 167 -24.38 17.18 -0.98
CA ASP A 167 -23.18 17.77 -1.58
C ASP A 167 -22.35 18.72 -0.68
N LYS A 168 -22.30 18.50 0.63
CA LYS A 168 -21.49 19.33 1.54
C LYS A 168 -20.59 18.47 2.40
N LEU A 169 -19.35 18.36 1.95
CA LEU A 169 -18.17 18.42 2.81
C LEU A 169 -18.21 19.78 3.53
N ASP A 170 -18.99 19.88 4.61
CA ASP A 170 -18.99 21.09 5.43
C ASP A 170 -17.85 21.02 6.45
N ARG A 171 -17.20 22.16 6.72
CA ARG A 171 -16.07 22.23 7.67
C ARG A 171 -16.48 21.78 9.07
N ASP A 172 -17.76 21.90 9.39
CA ASP A 172 -18.33 21.47 10.66
C ASP A 172 -18.33 19.94 10.80
N SER A 173 -18.61 19.20 9.71
CA SER A 173 -18.57 17.73 9.70
C SER A 173 -17.15 17.19 9.85
N ASP A 174 -16.17 17.79 9.18
CA ASP A 174 -14.75 17.43 9.33
C ASP A 174 -14.28 17.66 10.77
N ARG A 175 -14.66 18.80 11.37
CA ARG A 175 -14.31 19.13 12.75
C ARG A 175 -14.96 18.19 13.76
N GLU A 176 -16.21 17.80 13.55
CA GLU A 176 -16.91 16.85 14.42
C GLU A 176 -16.27 15.45 14.36
N MET A 177 -15.96 14.97 13.15
CA MET A 177 -15.19 13.73 12.92
C MET A 177 -13.84 13.77 13.61
N GLN A 178 -13.05 14.81 13.36
CA GLN A 178 -11.73 14.96 13.92
C GLN A 178 -11.77 15.00 15.45
N ASN A 179 -12.73 15.73 16.04
CA ASN A 179 -12.92 15.75 17.49
C ASN A 179 -13.35 14.39 18.05
N TYR A 180 -14.21 13.65 17.36
CA TYR A 180 -14.62 12.32 17.80
C TYR A 180 -13.43 11.36 17.87
N TRP A 181 -12.62 11.32 16.80
CA TRP A 181 -11.51 10.38 16.68
C TRP A 181 -10.24 10.76 17.47
N LEU A 182 -9.97 12.05 17.67
CA LEU A 182 -8.83 12.51 18.48
C LEU A 182 -9.03 12.22 19.99
N ASN A 183 -10.27 12.18 20.46
CA ASN A 183 -10.58 11.96 21.87
C ASN A 183 -10.74 10.48 22.25
N ARG A 184 -10.47 9.55 21.32
CA ARG A 184 -10.47 8.11 21.59
C ARG A 184 -9.11 7.49 21.22
N PRO A 185 -8.45 6.80 22.18
CA PRO A 185 -7.24 6.05 21.89
C PRO A 185 -7.54 4.98 20.82
#